data_AF-A0A3M4AIH7-F1
#
_entry.id   AF-A0A3M4AIH7-F1
#
_cell.length_a   1.000
_cell.length_b   1.000
_cell.length_c   1.000
_cell.angle_alpha   90.00
_cell.angle_beta   90.00
_cell.angle_gamma   90.00
#
_symmetry.space_group_name_H-M   'P 1'
#
loop_
_entity.id
_entity.type
_entity.pdbx_description
1 polymer ?
#
loop_
_entity_poly.entity_id
_entity_poly.type
_entity_poly.pdbx_seq_one_letter_code
_entity_poly.pdbx_strand_id
1 'polypeptide(L)' 'MPSVLLGGRLGELEPIALPLAVTRQISVVARPASLLSSAANAVIQALKKPSAAAAPNY' A
#
# COMPACT_ATOMS: atom_id res chain seq x y z
N MET A 1 -0.37 -2.93 -4.98
CA MET A 1 -1.12 -3.24 -3.75
C MET A 1 -0.91 -4.72 -3.43
N PRO A 2 -0.59 -5.10 -2.17
CA PRO A 2 -0.36 -6.50 -1.78
C PRO A 2 -1.58 -7.40 -2.03
N SER A 3 -2.78 -6.81 -2.09
CA SER A 3 -4.03 -7.47 -2.47
C SER A 3 -4.00 -8.16 -3.83
N VAL A 4 -3.13 -7.74 -4.74
CA VAL A 4 -2.94 -8.38 -6.05
C VAL A 4 -2.34 -9.78 -5.90
N LEU A 5 -1.62 -10.05 -4.80
CA LEU A 5 -1.08 -11.37 -4.48
C LEU A 5 -2.18 -12.38 -4.08
N LEU A 6 -3.40 -11.90 -3.78
CA LEU A 6 -4.53 -12.74 -3.41
C LEU A 6 -5.33 -13.25 -4.63
N GLY A 7 -4.81 -13.09 -5.85
CA GLY A 7 -5.24 -13.84 -7.04
C GLY A 7 -6.75 -13.85 -7.33
N GLY A 8 -7.44 -12.72 -7.12
CA GLY A 8 -8.89 -12.61 -7.38
C GLY A 8 -9.79 -13.27 -6.33
N ARG A 9 -9.23 -13.98 -5.34
CA ARG A 9 -9.95 -14.62 -4.22
C ARG A 9 -10.34 -13.64 -3.11
N LEU A 10 -10.05 -12.34 -3.26
CA LEU A 10 -10.21 -11.37 -2.18
C LEU A 10 -11.67 -11.26 -1.71
N GLY A 11 -12.65 -11.54 -2.58
CA GLY A 11 -14.07 -11.61 -2.21
C GLY A 11 -14.53 -12.97 -1.65
N GLU A 12 -13.68 -14.01 -1.70
CA GLU A 12 -13.95 -15.34 -1.13
C GLU A 12 -13.30 -15.52 0.26
N LEU A 13 -12.49 -14.55 0.69
CA LEU A 13 -11.74 -14.61 1.94
C LEU A 13 -12.40 -13.72 2.99
N GLU A 14 -12.87 -14.35 4.07
CA GLU A 14 -13.35 -13.62 5.25
C GLU A 14 -12.16 -13.07 6.05
N PRO A 15 -12.07 -11.74 6.25
CA PRO A 15 -11.02 -11.14 7.06
C PRO A 15 -11.25 -11.46 8.54
N ILE A 16 -10.24 -12.02 9.21
CA ILE A 16 -10.28 -12.22 10.66
C ILE A 16 -9.58 -11.04 11.32
N ALA A 17 -10.26 -10.42 12.29
CA ALA A 17 -9.67 -9.35 13.09
C ALA A 17 -8.50 -9.89 13.92
N LEU A 18 -7.37 -9.17 13.89
CA LEU A 18 -6.25 -9.49 14.76
C LEU A 18 -6.61 -9.08 16.20
N PRO A 19 -6.15 -9.82 17.23
CA PRO A 19 -6.41 -9.47 18.64
C PRO A 19 -5.88 -8.08 19.06
N LEU A 20 -4.96 -7.50 18.27
CA LEU A 20 -4.40 -6.17 18.47
C LEU A 20 -4.21 -5.47 17.12
N ALA A 21 -4.43 -4.16 17.10
CA ALA A 21 -4.14 -3.33 15.94
C ALA A 21 -2.64 -3.36 15.62
N VAL A 22 -2.29 -3.77 14.39
CA VAL A 22 -0.90 -3.79 13.92
C VAL A 22 -0.64 -2.57 13.05
N THR A 23 0.14 -1.62 13.54
CA THR A 23 0.61 -0.49 12.72
C THR A 23 1.70 -0.95 11.78
N ARG A 24 1.52 -0.70 10.48
CA ARG A 24 2.54 -1.01 9.46
C ARG A 24 3.20 0.27 8.99
N GLN A 25 4.53 0.33 9.11
CA GLN A 25 5.34 1.38 8.48
C GLN A 25 5.94 0.81 7.19
N ILE A 26 5.52 1.35 6.05
CA ILE A 26 6.02 0.93 4.73
C ILE A 26 6.87 2.07 4.18
N SER A 27 8.15 1.80 3.96
CA SER A 27 9.09 2.75 3.36
C SER A 27 9.21 2.52 1.86
N VAL A 28 9.33 3.60 1.09
CA VAL A 28 9.57 3.56 -0.35
C VAL A 28 10.99 4.03 -0.62
N VAL A 29 11.77 3.22 -1.33
CA VAL A 29 13.17 3.52 -1.68
C VAL A 29 13.31 3.57 -3.20
N ALA A 30 14.05 4.56 -3.70
CA ALA A 30 14.39 4.70 -5.11
C ALA A 30 15.87 5.04 -5.28
N ARG A 31 16.44 4.73 -6.45
CA ARG A 31 17.81 5.14 -6.80
C ARG A 31 17.88 6.68 -6.87
N PRO A 32 18.97 7.33 -6.42
CA PRO A 32 19.07 8.79 -6.42
C PRO A 32 18.80 9.43 -7.79
N ALA A 33 19.33 8.86 -8.87
CA ALA A 33 19.08 9.35 -10.23
C ALA A 33 17.60 9.28 -10.65
N SER A 34 16.85 8.30 -10.13
CA SER A 34 15.42 8.15 -10.43
C SER A 34 14.58 9.26 -9.80
N LEU A 35 14.99 9.81 -8.65
CA LEU A 35 14.25 10.89 -7.95
C LEU A 35 14.26 12.24 -8.69
N LEU A 36 15.20 12.41 -9.63
CA LEU A 36 15.27 13.60 -10.48
C LEU A 36 14.18 13.61 -11.56
N SER A 37 13.54 12.45 -11.80
CA SER A 37 12.48 12.33 -12.80
C SER A 37 11.13 12.82 -12.26
N SER A 38 10.41 13.61 -13.08
CA SER A 38 9.03 14.02 -12.80
C SER A 38 8.09 12.83 -12.61
N ALA A 39 8.32 11.73 -13.35
CA ALA A 39 7.54 10.51 -13.22
C ALA A 39 7.73 9.86 -11.84
N ALA A 40 8.96 9.84 -11.31
CA ALA A 40 9.23 9.29 -9.98
C ALA A 40 8.56 10.13 -8.88
N ASN A 41 8.55 11.46 -9.04
CA ASN A 41 7.85 12.35 -8.11
C ASN A 41 6.34 12.11 -8.12
N ALA A 42 5.73 11.92 -9.30
CA ALA A 42 4.31 11.58 -9.42
C ALA A 42 3.97 10.26 -8.72
N VAL A 43 4.82 9.24 -8.87
CA VAL A 43 4.66 7.95 -8.18
C VAL A 43 4.77 8.10 -6.66
N ILE A 44 5.78 8.84 -6.18
CA ILE A 44 5.96 9.07 -4.73
C ILE A 44 4.74 9.82 -4.15
N GLN A 45 4.23 10.82 -4.85
CA GLN A 45 3.03 11.54 -4.44
C GLN A 45 1.80 10.62 -4.40
N ALA A 46 1.62 9.77 -5.41
CA ALA A 46 0.54 8.79 -5.46
C ALA A 46 0.63 7.76 -4.32
N LEU A 47 1.84 7.33 -3.95
CA LEU A 47 2.08 6.39 -2.85
C LEU A 47 1.95 7.03 -1.46
N LYS A 48 2.25 8.32 -1.32
CA LYS A 48 2.06 9.09 -0.07
C LYS A 48 0.58 9.35 0.22
N LYS A 49 -0.27 9.46 -0.79
CA LYS A 49 -1.69 9.68 -0.59
C LYS A 49 -2.23 8.48 0.18
N PRO A 50 -2.80 8.67 1.39
CA PRO A 50 -3.44 7.58 2.10
C PRO A 50 -4.50 7.01 1.16
N SER A 51 -4.32 5.76 0.75
CA SER A 51 -5.30 5.12 -0.10
C SER A 51 -6.59 5.09 0.71
N ALA A 52 -7.66 5.73 0.22
CA ALA A 52 -8.98 5.64 0.84
C ALA A 52 -9.49 4.18 0.86
N ALA A 53 -8.92 3.30 0.02
CA ALA A 53 -9.13 1.86 0.03
C ALA A 53 -8.29 1.12 1.07
N ALA A 54 -7.40 1.81 1.79
CA ALA A 54 -6.58 1.31 2.88
C ALA A 54 -6.97 1.98 4.20
N ALA A 55 -8.24 2.32 4.38
CA ALA A 55 -8.84 2.31 5.71
C ALA A 55 -9.22 0.86 6.00
N PRO A 56 -8.37 0.09 6.71
CA PRO A 56 -8.88 -1.08 7.38
C PRO A 56 -9.81 -0.55 8.48
N ASN A 57 -11.11 -0.57 8.22
CA ASN A 57 -12.07 -0.73 9.31
C ASN A 57 -11.91 -2.18 9.77
N TYR A 58 -10.94 -2.41 10.67
CA TYR A 58 -10.93 -3.56 11.57
C TYR A 58 -11.54 -3.10 12.89
#